data_AF-A0A521Q146-F1
#
_entry.id   AF-A0A521Q146-F1
#
_cell.length_a   1.000
_cell.length_b   1.000
_cell.length_c   1.000
_cell.angle_alpha   90.00
_cell.angle_beta   90.00
_cell.angle_gamma   90.00
#
_symmetry.space_group_name_H-M   'P 1'
#
loop_
_entity.id
_entity.type
_entity.pdbx_description
1 polymer ?
#
loop_
_entity_poly.entity_id
_entity_poly.type
_entity_poly.pdbx_seq_one_letter_code
_entity_poly.pdbx_strand_id
1 'polypeptide(L)'
;MPTSFTLHCIEWRAGEPLFQDVRIAACASGLLDAAEMGADDTDEISRHALALTKGGRAIGCARLTPAGRIDRIAVMPHERRDQIESGLIEVLRDHAKQTGVEPVIIIA
;
A
#
# COMPACT_ATOMS: atom_id res chain seq x y z
N MET A 1 25.19 4.78 1.42
CA MET A 1 24.11 5.67 1.92
C MET A 1 22.84 4.85 1.89
N PRO A 2 22.10 4.69 2.99
CA PRO A 2 20.87 3.91 2.93
C PRO A 2 19.87 4.63 2.02
N THR A 3 19.19 3.87 1.17
CA THR A 3 18.18 4.40 0.25
C THR A 3 17.00 4.96 1.06
N SER A 4 16.71 6.25 0.88
CA SER A 4 15.60 6.93 1.57
C SER A 4 14.30 6.77 0.80
N PHE A 5 13.18 6.64 1.52
CA PHE A 5 11.84 6.53 0.97
C PHE A 5 10.86 7.47 1.71
N THR A 6 9.72 7.74 1.09
CA THR A 6 8.60 8.51 1.66
C THR A 6 7.32 7.69 1.61
N LEU A 7 6.45 7.87 2.59
CA LEU A 7 5.15 7.21 2.67
C LEU A 7 4.03 8.23 2.44
N HIS A 8 3.02 7.83 1.68
CA HIS A 8 1.88 8.67 1.32
C HIS A 8 0.59 7.92 1.59
N CYS A 9 -0.38 8.55 2.24
CA CYS A 9 -1.71 8.00 2.50
C CYS A 9 -2.75 8.76 1.68
N ILE A 10 -3.18 8.17 0.56
CA ILE A 10 -3.94 8.84 -0.50
C ILE A 10 -5.12 7.99 -0.99
N GLU A 11 -6.05 8.63 -1.69
CA GLU A 11 -7.09 7.94 -2.46
C GLU A 11 -6.51 7.26 -3.71
N TRP A 12 -7.22 6.25 -4.22
CA TRP A 12 -6.83 5.54 -5.44
C TRP A 12 -6.53 6.49 -6.61
N ARG A 13 -7.47 7.38 -6.93
CA ARG A 13 -7.36 8.32 -8.06
C ARG A 13 -6.14 9.24 -8.01
N ALA A 14 -5.63 9.52 -6.81
CA ALA A 14 -4.46 10.38 -6.64
C ALA A 14 -3.14 9.68 -6.96
N GLY A 15 -3.13 8.34 -7.03
CA GLY A 15 -1.93 7.53 -7.22
C GLY A 15 -2.10 6.31 -8.13
N GLU A 16 -3.21 6.20 -8.85
CA GLU A 16 -3.60 5.00 -9.60
C GLU A 16 -2.46 4.41 -10.46
N PRO A 17 -1.76 5.19 -11.31
CA PRO A 17 -0.67 4.62 -12.10
C PRO A 17 0.43 3.99 -11.26
N LEU A 18 0.77 4.61 -10.12
CA LEU A 18 1.81 4.11 -9.22
C LEU A 18 1.35 2.87 -8.45
N PHE A 19 0.07 2.79 -8.08
CA PHE A 19 -0.50 1.59 -7.46
C PHE A 19 -0.57 0.44 -8.45
N GLN A 20 -0.98 0.69 -9.70
CA GLN A 20 -0.98 -0.32 -10.75
C GLN A 20 0.43 -0.83 -11.01
N ASP A 21 1.41 0.06 -11.19
CA ASP A 21 2.81 -0.29 -11.44
C ASP A 21 3.37 -1.23 -10.35
N VAL A 22 3.16 -0.88 -9.08
CA VAL A 22 3.69 -1.70 -7.97
C VAL A 22 2.93 -3.00 -7.80
N ARG A 23 1.60 -3.03 -8.01
CA ARG A 23 0.80 -4.26 -7.93
C ARG A 23 1.14 -5.24 -9.06
N ILE A 24 1.37 -4.74 -10.28
CA ILE A 24 1.85 -5.53 -11.42
C ILE A 24 3.23 -6.11 -11.11
N ALA A 25 4.17 -5.27 -10.65
CA ALA A 25 5.51 -5.72 -10.31
C ALA A 25 5.52 -6.74 -9.15
N ALA A 26 4.67 -6.53 -8.13
CA ALA A 26 4.50 -7.44 -7.00
C ALA A 26 3.95 -8.78 -7.45
N CYS A 27 2.92 -8.79 -8.31
CA CYS A 27 2.35 -10.01 -8.87
C CYS A 27 3.39 -10.80 -9.69
N ALA A 28 4.12 -10.12 -10.57
CA ALA A 28 5.22 -10.73 -11.34
C ALA A 28 6.35 -11.30 -10.45
N SER A 29 6.48 -10.79 -9.22
CA SER A 29 7.46 -11.24 -8.22
C SER A 29 6.89 -12.26 -7.23
N GLY A 30 5.62 -12.67 -7.37
CA GLY A 30 4.94 -13.59 -6.45
C GLY A 30 4.62 -13.01 -5.07
N LEU A 31 4.59 -11.68 -4.95
CA LEU A 31 4.23 -10.96 -3.71
C LEU A 31 2.75 -10.62 -3.61
N LEU A 32 2.01 -10.74 -4.72
CA LEU A 32 0.56 -10.61 -4.80
C LEU A 32 0.02 -11.66 -5.75
N ASP A 33 -1.21 -12.09 -5.51
CA ASP A 33 -1.91 -12.97 -6.44
C ASP A 33 -2.40 -12.21 -7.67
N ALA A 34 -2.65 -12.93 -8.77
CA ALA A 34 -3.16 -12.33 -10.02
C ALA A 34 -4.49 -11.58 -9.83
N ALA A 35 -5.32 -12.01 -8.87
CA ALA A 35 -6.57 -11.35 -8.52
C ALA A 35 -6.36 -9.98 -7.82
N GLU A 36 -5.19 -9.77 -7.21
CA GLU A 36 -4.85 -8.55 -6.47
C GLU A 36 -4.05 -7.54 -7.31
N MET A 37 -3.63 -7.95 -8.50
CA MET A 37 -2.88 -7.09 -9.42
C MET A 37 -3.74 -5.94 -9.97
N GLY A 38 -4.98 -6.24 -10.36
CA GLY A 38 -5.90 -5.30 -10.98
C GLY A 38 -6.63 -4.42 -9.97
N ALA A 39 -7.25 -3.35 -10.48
CA ALA A 39 -8.21 -2.57 -9.70
C ALA A 39 -9.49 -3.40 -9.44
N ASP A 40 -10.11 -3.23 -8.27
CA ASP A 40 -11.43 -3.76 -7.94
C ASP A 40 -12.42 -2.66 -7.54
N ASP A 41 -13.67 -3.05 -7.32
CA ASP A 41 -14.78 -2.14 -6.97
C ASP A 41 -14.55 -1.39 -5.64
N THR A 42 -13.66 -1.89 -4.78
CA THR A 42 -13.37 -1.28 -3.47
C THR A 42 -12.20 -0.32 -3.52
N ASP A 43 -11.36 -0.34 -4.56
CA ASP A 43 -10.19 0.53 -4.64
C ASP A 43 -10.57 2.01 -4.60
N GLU A 44 -11.63 2.41 -5.30
CA GLU A 44 -12.13 3.79 -5.37
C GLU A 44 -12.60 4.36 -4.02
N ILE A 45 -13.12 3.51 -3.14
CA ILE A 45 -13.67 3.91 -1.84
C ILE A 45 -12.72 3.60 -0.68
N SER A 46 -11.58 2.97 -0.95
CA SER A 46 -10.57 2.61 0.04
C SER A 46 -9.52 3.70 0.18
N ARG A 47 -8.85 3.73 1.34
CA ARG A 47 -7.63 4.52 1.50
C ARG A 47 -6.42 3.66 1.18
N HIS A 48 -5.42 4.24 0.53
CA HIS A 48 -4.22 3.52 0.11
C HIS A 48 -2.98 4.15 0.69
N ALA A 49 -1.98 3.31 0.97
CA ALA A 49 -0.65 3.73 1.34
C ALA A 49 0.32 3.38 0.21
N LEU A 50 1.22 4.31 -0.10
CA LEU A 50 2.23 4.18 -1.15
C LEU A 50 3.61 4.54 -0.60
N ALA A 51 4.60 3.68 -0.86
CA ALA A 51 5.99 3.93 -0.56
C ALA A 51 6.75 4.31 -1.85
N LEU A 52 7.37 5.48 -1.85
CA LEU A 52 8.14 6.00 -2.98
C LEU A 52 9.61 6.16 -2.63
N THR A 53 10.49 5.80 -3.55
CA THR A 53 11.91 6.19 -3.49
C THR A 53 12.08 7.69 -3.72
N LYS A 54 13.26 8.23 -3.43
CA LYS A 54 13.62 9.62 -3.80
C LYS A 54 13.42 9.94 -5.29
N GLY A 55 13.53 8.93 -6.16
CA GLY A 55 13.33 9.07 -7.61
C GLY A 55 11.86 9.00 -8.04
N GLY A 56 10.90 8.90 -7.12
CA GLY A 56 9.47 8.80 -7.43
C GLY A 56 9.00 7.40 -7.81
N ARG A 57 9.89 6.40 -7.86
CA ARG A 57 9.51 5.00 -8.11
C ARG A 57 8.75 4.43 -6.92
N ALA A 58 7.61 3.81 -7.19
CA ALA A 58 6.85 3.02 -6.22
C ALA A 58 7.58 1.72 -5.86
N ILE A 59 7.72 1.48 -4.56
CA ILE A 59 8.42 0.31 -3.99
C ILE A 59 7.58 -0.44 -2.96
N GLY A 60 6.37 0.03 -2.66
CA GLY A 60 5.40 -0.73 -1.90
C GLY A 60 4.04 -0.06 -1.83
N CYS A 61 3.01 -0.85 -1.56
CA CYS A 61 1.65 -0.40 -1.35
C CYS A 61 0.94 -1.20 -0.27
N ALA A 62 -0.15 -0.64 0.26
CA ALA A 62 -1.15 -1.33 1.06
C ALA A 62 -2.49 -0.61 0.90
N ARG A 63 -3.60 -1.29 1.20
CA ARG A 63 -4.94 -0.71 1.12
C ARG A 63 -5.68 -0.91 2.43
N LEU A 64 -6.38 0.12 2.90
CA LEU A 64 -7.35 0.09 3.97
C LEU A 64 -8.75 0.24 3.39
N THR A 65 -9.54 -0.83 3.50
CA THR A 65 -10.94 -0.82 3.07
C THR A 65 -11.84 -0.08 4.09
N PRO A 66 -13.03 0.38 3.68
CA PRO A 66 -14.02 0.97 4.60
C PRO A 66 -14.45 0.03 5.74
N ALA A 67 -14.28 -1.28 5.56
CA ALA A 67 -14.56 -2.29 6.56
C ALA A 67 -13.44 -2.46 7.61
N GLY A 68 -12.41 -1.61 7.59
CA GLY A 68 -11.28 -1.67 8.52
C GLY A 68 -10.26 -2.78 8.20
N ARG A 69 -10.28 -3.34 6.99
CA ARG A 69 -9.31 -4.36 6.58
C ARG A 69 -8.12 -3.70 5.88
N ILE A 70 -6.92 -3.98 6.36
CA ILE A 70 -5.68 -3.69 5.64
C ILE A 70 -5.30 -4.93 4.82
N ASP A 71 -5.32 -4.80 3.50
CA ASP A 71 -5.02 -5.85 2.51
C ASP A 71 -4.10 -5.32 1.39
N ARG A 72 -3.79 -6.18 0.40
CA ARG A 72 -2.94 -5.87 -0.77
C ARG A 72 -1.60 -5.25 -0.38
N ILE A 73 -1.01 -5.78 0.70
CA ILE A 73 0.27 -5.33 1.23
C ILE A 73 1.37 -5.95 0.37
N ALA A 74 2.10 -5.11 -0.35
CA ALA A 74 3.23 -5.56 -1.16
C ALA A 74 4.39 -4.59 -1.02
N VAL A 75 5.58 -5.11 -0.78
CA VAL A 75 6.83 -4.33 -0.74
C VAL A 75 7.86 -5.02 -1.62
N MET A 76 8.32 -4.30 -2.65
CA MET A 76 9.33 -4.80 -3.57
C MET A 76 10.66 -5.09 -2.84
N PRO A 77 11.51 -6.00 -3.35
CA PRO A 77 12.80 -6.27 -2.74
C PRO A 77 13.62 -5.00 -2.50
N HIS A 78 13.90 -4.71 -1.24
CA HIS A 78 14.59 -3.50 -0.79
C HIS A 78 15.32 -3.76 0.54
N GLU A 79 16.45 -3.10 0.77
CA GLU A 79 17.26 -3.19 2.00
C GLU A 79 16.50 -2.83 3.29
N ARG A 80 15.35 -2.17 3.16
CA ARG A 80 14.51 -1.66 4.25
C ARG A 80 13.07 -2.19 4.19
N ARG A 81 12.87 -3.38 3.62
CA ARG A 81 11.54 -3.97 3.40
C ARG A 81 10.65 -3.91 4.65
N ASP A 82 11.16 -4.38 5.79
CA ASP A 82 10.39 -4.44 7.04
C ASP A 82 9.97 -3.06 7.55
N GLN A 83 10.82 -2.04 7.36
CA GLN A 83 10.52 -0.65 7.74
C GLN A 83 9.47 -0.03 6.82
N ILE A 84 9.51 -0.37 5.52
CA ILE A 84 8.53 0.10 4.55
C ILE A 84 7.17 -0.53 4.85
N GLU A 85 7.12 -1.84 5.05
CA GLU A 85 5.89 -2.57 5.35
C GLU A 85 5.23 -2.09 6.64
N SER A 86 6.00 -2.02 7.73
CA SER A 86 5.52 -1.49 9.02
C SER A 86 5.02 -0.05 8.89
N GLY A 87 5.74 0.77 8.10
CA GLY A 87 5.37 2.14 7.84
C GLY A 87 4.05 2.27 7.07
N LEU A 88 3.85 1.47 6.02
CA LEU A 88 2.60 1.43 5.24
C LEU A 88 1.39 1.07 6.12
N ILE A 89 1.56 0.05 6.97
CA ILE A 89 0.51 -0.37 7.91
C ILE A 89 0.21 0.75 8.92
N GLU A 90 1.23 1.39 9.47
CA GLU A 90 1.04 2.42 10.50
C GLU A 90 0.33 3.66 9.95
N VAL A 91 0.71 4.14 8.75
CA VAL A 91 0.00 5.30 8.16
C VAL A 91 -1.47 5.00 7.85
N LEU A 92 -1.82 3.75 7.53
CA LEU A 92 -3.22 3.34 7.36
C LEU A 92 -3.95 3.23 8.70
N ARG A 93 -3.31 2.67 9.74
CA ARG A 93 -3.88 2.62 11.09
C ARG A 93 -4.13 4.02 11.64
N ASP A 94 -3.21 4.94 11.44
CA ASP A 94 -3.38 6.32 11.88
C ASP A 94 -4.51 7.01 11.14
N HIS A 95 -4.64 6.78 9.83
CA HIS A 95 -5.80 7.24 9.08
C HIS A 95 -7.10 6.67 9.63
N ALA A 96 -7.16 5.35 9.84
CA ALA A 96 -8.34 4.67 10.37
C ALA A 96 -8.80 5.24 11.72
N LYS A 97 -7.85 5.46 12.66
CA LYS A 97 -8.13 6.09 13.95
C LYS A 97 -8.68 7.51 13.79
N GLN A 98 -8.07 8.32 12.90
CA GLN A 98 -8.50 9.70 12.65
C GLN A 98 -9.90 9.78 12.03
N THR A 99 -10.30 8.77 11.25
CA THR A 99 -11.60 8.71 10.57
C THR A 99 -12.63 7.85 11.30
N GLY A 100 -12.31 7.28 12.47
CA GLY A 100 -13.20 6.43 13.24
C GLY A 100 -13.50 5.06 12.60
N VAL A 101 -12.61 4.57 11.74
CA VAL A 101 -12.71 3.23 11.14
C VAL A 101 -12.09 2.21 12.10
N GLU A 102 -12.91 1.59 12.93
CA GLU A 102 -12.48 0.58 13.90
C GLU A 102 -13.49 -0.59 13.96
N PRO A 103 -13.03 -1.85 14.16
CA PRO A 103 -11.65 -2.26 14.39
C PRO A 103 -10.81 -2.32 13.09
N VAL A 104 -9.48 -2.16 13.23
CA VAL A 104 -8.53 -2.38 12.13
C VAL A 104 -7.95 -3.79 12.22
N ILE A 105 -8.08 -4.57 11.16
CA ILE A 105 -7.47 -5.91 11.04
C ILE A 105 -6.56 -5.97 9.82
N ILE A 106 -5.50 -6.76 9.91
CA ILE A 106 -4.59 -7.03 8.79
C ILE A 106 -4.96 -8.38 8.20
N ILE A 107 -5.10 -8.42 6.88
CA ILE A 107 -5.30 -9.63 6.10
C ILE A 107 -4.11 -9.75 5.16
N ALA A 108 -3.24 -10.71 5.47
CA ALA A 108 -2.04 -11.04 4.72
C ALA A 108 -2.26 -12.30 3.88
#